data_AF-A0A1Y4D3F1-F1
#
_entry.id   AF-A0A1Y4D3F1-F1
#
_cell.length_a   1.000
_cell.length_b   1.000
_cell.length_c   1.000
_cell.angle_alpha   90.00
_cell.angle_beta   90.00
_cell.angle_gamma   90.00
#
_symmetry.space_group_name_H-M   'P 1'
#
loop_
_entity.id
_entity.type
_entity.pdbx_description
1 polymer ?
#
loop_
_entity_poly.entity_id
_entity_poly.type
_entity_poly.pdbx_seq_one_letter_code
_entity_poly.pdbx_strand_id
1 'polypeptide(L)'
;MSVYHLNRSQPGPLLVKPFLQDIEHGIFSTRAPGRPNPIGMSLVRLLSREGNLLHIANIDTLDGTPLLDIKPYSRRIDCVIGTRDGWQDEVDDTTVAIRGRR
;
A
#
# COMPACT_ATOMS: atom_id res chain seq x y z
N MET A 1 11.83 0.24 0.40
CA MET A 1 10.52 0.43 1.04
C MET A 1 10.43 1.88 1.47
N SER A 2 9.33 2.54 1.14
CA SER A 2 9.10 3.95 1.48
C SER A 2 7.84 4.06 2.34
N VAL A 3 7.91 4.89 3.38
CA VAL A 3 6.79 5.18 4.28
C VAL A 3 6.43 6.65 4.15
N TYR A 4 5.14 6.95 4.03
CA TYR A 4 4.64 8.29 3.75
C TYR A 4 3.39 8.61 4.57
N HIS A 5 3.18 9.91 4.80
CA HIS A 5 1.97 10.43 5.41
C HIS A 5 0.95 10.71 4.30
N LEU A 6 -0.16 9.99 4.31
CA LEU A 6 -1.29 10.19 3.39
C LEU A 6 -2.05 11.45 3.81
N ASN A 7 -1.42 12.61 3.63
CA ASN A 7 -1.87 13.92 4.10
C ASN A 7 -3.21 14.40 3.51
N ARG A 8 -3.66 13.80 2.41
CA ARG A 8 -5.00 14.06 1.83
C ARG A 8 -6.06 13.06 2.28
N SER A 9 -5.68 12.04 3.05
CA SER A 9 -6.61 11.08 3.63
C SER A 9 -7.26 11.68 4.88
N GLN A 10 -8.57 11.45 5.04
CA GLN A 10 -9.31 11.79 6.25
C GLN A 10 -9.59 10.49 7.03
N PRO A 11 -9.66 10.54 8.37
CA PRO A 11 -10.09 9.39 9.16
C PRO A 11 -11.44 8.86 8.66
N GLY A 12 -11.46 7.59 8.27
CA GLY A 12 -12.64 6.91 7.76
C GLY A 12 -13.33 6.04 8.83
N PRO A 13 -14.43 5.36 8.45
CA PRO A 13 -15.08 4.39 9.32
C PRO A 13 -14.14 3.20 9.64
N LEU A 14 -14.40 2.54 10.79
CA LEU A 14 -13.65 1.35 11.19
C LEU A 14 -14.01 0.10 10.37
N LEU A 15 -15.13 0.14 9.64
CA LEU A 15 -15.51 -0.85 8.64
C LEU A 15 -15.46 -0.17 7.27
N VAL A 16 -14.78 -0.80 6.31
CA VAL A 16 -14.64 -0.31 4.95
C VAL A 16 -14.94 -1.40 3.95
N LYS A 17 -15.46 -1.01 2.79
CA LYS A 17 -15.64 -1.89 1.64
C LYS A 17 -14.40 -1.75 0.73
N PRO A 18 -13.44 -2.69 0.76
CA PRO A 18 -12.23 -2.60 -0.06
C PRO A 18 -12.57 -2.74 -1.55
N PHE A 19 -11.67 -2.29 -2.42
CA PHE A 19 -11.96 -2.27 -3.85
C PHE A 19 -12.02 -3.66 -4.49
N LEU A 20 -11.37 -4.66 -3.90
CA LEU A 20 -11.30 -6.02 -4.44
C LEU A 20 -12.59 -6.83 -4.22
N GLN A 21 -13.41 -6.49 -3.23
CA GLN A 21 -14.58 -7.28 -2.87
C GLN A 21 -15.72 -6.39 -2.38
N ASP A 22 -16.96 -6.82 -2.58
CA ASP A 22 -18.14 -6.07 -2.16
C ASP A 22 -18.61 -6.36 -0.71
N ILE A 23 -17.72 -6.81 0.16
CA ILE A 23 -17.98 -7.17 1.56
C ILE A 23 -17.24 -6.19 2.49
N GLU A 24 -17.85 -5.80 3.60
CA GLU A 24 -17.20 -4.94 4.60
C GLU A 24 -16.12 -5.69 5.37
N HIS A 25 -14.99 -5.03 5.58
CA HIS A 25 -13.85 -5.50 6.35
C HIS A 25 -13.43 -4.45 7.36
N GLY A 26 -12.88 -4.89 8.49
CA GLY A 26 -12.26 -3.97 9.44
C GLY A 26 -11.13 -3.18 8.78
N ILE A 27 -11.00 -1.89 9.07
CA ILE A 27 -9.98 -1.01 8.44
C ILE A 27 -8.57 -1.60 8.54
N PHE A 28 -8.26 -2.30 9.63
CA PHE A 28 -6.96 -2.93 9.89
C PHE A 28 -6.71 -4.24 9.13
N SER A 29 -7.74 -4.88 8.57
CA SER A 29 -7.59 -6.03 7.66
C SER A 29 -7.56 -5.60 6.18
N THR A 30 -7.45 -4.29 5.91
CA THR A 30 -7.35 -3.73 4.56
C THR A 30 -6.15 -2.78 4.44
N ARG A 31 -5.92 -2.28 3.21
CA ARG A 31 -4.95 -1.22 2.92
C ARG A 31 -5.61 0.14 2.61
N ALA A 32 -6.85 0.36 3.04
CA ALA A 32 -7.53 1.63 2.76
C ALA A 32 -6.81 2.82 3.44
N PRO A 33 -6.78 4.01 2.82
CA PRO A 33 -5.99 5.14 3.30
C PRO A 33 -6.58 5.84 4.53
N GLY A 34 -7.90 5.71 4.77
CA GLY A 34 -8.64 6.41 5.84
C GLY A 34 -8.43 5.85 7.25
N ARG A 35 -7.18 5.53 7.61
CA ARG A 35 -6.81 4.92 8.90
C ARG A 35 -6.67 6.00 9.98
N PRO A 36 -6.79 5.65 11.28
CA PRO A 36 -6.55 6.60 12.38
C PRO A 36 -5.18 7.29 12.30
N ASN A 37 -4.17 6.53 11.89
CA ASN A 37 -2.86 7.06 11.49
C ASN A 37 -2.73 6.84 9.97
N PRO A 38 -2.87 7.88 9.14
CA PRO A 38 -2.88 7.76 7.69
C PRO A 38 -1.45 7.59 7.16
N ILE A 39 -0.84 6.46 7.50
CA ILE A 39 0.49 6.05 7.08
C ILE A 39 0.33 5.01 5.98
N GLY A 40 0.91 5.28 4.82
CA GLY A 40 1.01 4.32 3.74
C GLY A 40 2.45 3.87 3.53
N MET A 41 2.59 2.77 2.80
CA MET A 41 3.87 2.11 2.58
C MET A 41 3.87 1.37 1.26
N SER A 42 4.94 1.57 0.49
CA SER A 42 5.11 0.97 -0.84
C SER A 42 6.49 0.33 -0.98
N LEU A 43 6.52 -0.81 -1.66
CA LEU A 43 7.75 -1.40 -2.15
C LEU A 43 8.08 -0.78 -3.52
N VAL A 44 8.96 0.22 -3.50
CA VAL A 44 9.38 0.95 -4.71
C VAL A 44 10.69 0.39 -5.27
N ARG A 45 10.86 0.50 -6.59
CA ARG A 45 12.13 0.18 -7.27
C ARG A 45 12.95 1.46 -7.42
N LEU A 46 14.17 1.47 -6.90
CA LEU A 46 15.13 2.54 -7.17
C LEU A 46 15.66 2.41 -8.61
N LEU A 47 15.57 3.49 -9.38
CA LEU A 47 16.04 3.57 -10.77
C LEU A 47 17.40 4.29 -10.85
N SER A 48 17.51 5.45 -10.20
CA SER A 48 18.74 6.24 -10.12
C SER A 48 18.74 7.15 -8.89
N ARG A 49 19.90 7.70 -8.56
CA ARG A 49 20.09 8.69 -7.49
C ARG A 49 20.89 9.87 -8.03
N GLU A 50 20.39 11.06 -7.78
CA GLU A 50 21.02 12.34 -8.13
C GLU A 50 21.09 13.21 -6.87
N GLY A 51 22.23 13.15 -6.15
CA GLY A 51 22.37 13.84 -4.87
C GLY A 51 21.35 13.35 -3.83
N ASN A 52 20.39 14.21 -3.50
CA ASN A 52 19.26 13.95 -2.60
C ASN A 52 17.95 13.57 -3.33
N LEU A 53 17.95 13.49 -4.67
CA LEU A 53 16.82 13.01 -5.46
C LEU A 53 16.95 11.51 -5.74
N LEU A 54 15.85 10.79 -5.57
CA LEU A 54 15.73 9.37 -5.91
C LEU A 54 14.67 9.23 -7.00
N HIS A 55 15.06 8.72 -8.15
CA HIS A 55 14.12 8.34 -9.20
C HIS A 55 13.64 6.93 -8.91
N ILE A 56 12.34 6.75 -8.77
CA ILE A 56 11.73 5.49 -8.34
C ILE A 56 10.59 5.09 -9.27
N ALA A 57 10.27 3.80 -9.30
CA ALA A 57 9.09 3.23 -9.93
C ALA A 57 8.23 2.46 -8.92
N ASN A 58 7.01 2.12 -9.33
CA ASN A 58 6.02 1.36 -8.56
C ASN A 58 5.57 2.07 -7.27
N ILE A 59 5.36 3.39 -7.34
CA ILE A 59 4.76 4.18 -6.28
C ILE A 59 3.28 4.42 -6.58
N ASP A 60 2.45 4.40 -5.54
CA ASP A 60 0.98 4.48 -5.57
C ASP A 60 0.47 5.68 -4.74
N THR A 61 1.29 6.73 -4.62
CA THR A 61 0.97 7.94 -3.88
C THR A 61 0.71 9.13 -4.78
N LEU A 62 -0.05 10.10 -4.29
CA LEU A 62 -0.25 11.37 -4.99
C LEU A 62 1.03 12.21 -4.99
N ASP A 63 1.17 13.07 -5.99
CA ASP A 63 2.22 14.08 -6.00
C ASP A 63 2.12 15.01 -4.78
N GLY A 64 3.28 15.38 -4.23
CA GLY A 64 3.41 16.15 -2.99
C GLY A 64 3.04 15.39 -1.71
N THR A 65 2.87 14.06 -1.74
CA THR A 65 2.68 13.25 -0.52
C THR A 65 3.96 13.30 0.35
N PRO A 66 3.88 13.70 1.63
CA PRO A 66 5.06 13.78 2.50
C PRO A 66 5.69 12.41 2.77
N LEU A 67 6.97 12.30 2.47
CA LEU A 67 7.79 11.15 2.81
C LEU A 67 8.19 11.22 4.29
N LEU A 68 7.98 10.13 5.02
CA LEU A 68 8.36 10.01 6.43
C LEU A 68 9.68 9.24 6.60
N ASP A 69 9.89 8.22 5.79
CA ASP A 69 11.01 7.30 5.98
C ASP A 69 11.35 6.47 4.72
N ILE A 70 12.62 6.07 4.60
CA ILE A 70 13.14 5.18 3.56
C ILE A 70 13.96 4.09 4.21
N LYS A 71 13.67 2.83 3.86
CA LYS A 71 14.42 1.65 4.31
C LYS A 71 14.70 0.69 3.15
N PRO A 72 15.88 0.03 3.12
CA PRO A 72 16.15 -0.97 2.10
C PRO A 72 15.19 -2.14 2.25
N TYR A 73 14.69 -2.66 1.12
CA TYR A 73 13.97 -3.94 1.12
C TYR A 73 14.99 -5.07 1.25
N SER A 74 14.75 -5.97 2.18
CA SER A 74 15.55 -7.17 2.39
C SER A 74 14.65 -8.39 2.30
N ARG A 75 14.82 -9.20 1.24
CA ARG A 75 14.06 -10.45 1.09
C ARG A 75 14.18 -11.37 2.32
N ARG A 76 15.32 -11.34 3.01
CA ARG A 76 15.56 -12.17 4.21
C ARG A 76 14.75 -11.73 5.43
N ILE A 77 14.30 -10.48 5.46
CA ILE A 77 13.62 -9.85 6.61
C ILE A 77 12.16 -9.60 6.29
N ASP A 78 11.88 -9.07 5.09
CA ASP A 78 10.57 -8.55 4.70
C ASP A 78 9.70 -9.58 3.96
N CYS A 79 10.29 -10.67 3.42
CA CYS A 79 9.54 -11.69 2.67
C CYS A 79 9.30 -12.93 3.52
N VAL A 80 8.03 -13.17 3.85
CA VAL A 80 7.58 -14.39 4.53
C VAL A 80 6.94 -15.31 3.50
N ILE A 81 7.42 -16.55 3.42
CA ILE A 81 6.93 -17.55 2.46
C ILE A 81 5.85 -18.40 3.11
N GLY A 82 4.83 -18.79 2.34
CA GLY A 82 3.75 -19.67 2.81
C GLY A 82 2.71 -18.95 3.67
N THR A 83 2.58 -17.63 3.53
CA THR A 83 1.51 -16.85 4.13
C THR A 83 0.20 -17.04 3.37
N ARG A 84 -0.91 -16.68 4.02
CA ARG A 84 -2.25 -16.57 3.41
C ARG A 84 -2.64 -15.11 3.37
N ASP A 85 -3.35 -14.67 2.33
CA ASP A 85 -3.76 -13.27 2.18
C ASP A 85 -5.15 -12.99 2.77
N GLY A 86 -5.75 -14.00 3.42
CA GLY A 86 -6.99 -13.91 4.17
C GLY A 86 -8.18 -13.85 3.23
N TRP A 87 -9.06 -12.85 3.41
CA TRP A 87 -10.22 -12.66 2.52
C TRP A 87 -9.82 -12.38 1.07
N GLN A 88 -8.59 -11.93 0.82
CA GLN A 88 -8.10 -11.71 -0.54
C GLN A 88 -7.88 -13.03 -1.31
N ASP A 89 -7.63 -14.15 -0.61
CA ASP A 89 -7.54 -15.48 -1.24
C ASP A 89 -8.88 -15.92 -1.87
N GLU A 90 -9.99 -15.28 -1.48
CA GLU A 90 -11.33 -15.54 -2.03
C GLU A 90 -11.60 -14.77 -3.33
N VAL A 91 -10.72 -13.84 -3.72
CA VAL A 91 -10.86 -13.01 -4.91
C VAL A 91 -9.97 -13.57 -6.02
N ASP A 92 -10.58 -13.95 -7.15
CA ASP A 92 -9.83 -14.53 -8.27
C ASP A 92 -8.93 -13.50 -9.00
N ASP A 93 -7.88 -14.00 -9.65
CA ASP A 93 -6.89 -13.19 -10.37
C ASP A 93 -7.51 -12.27 -11.45
N THR A 94 -8.61 -12.71 -12.07
CA THR A 94 -9.29 -11.91 -13.10
C THR A 94 -9.94 -10.69 -12.45
N THR A 95 -10.62 -10.90 -11.33
CA THR A 95 -11.22 -9.84 -10.53
C THR A 95 -10.15 -8.86 -10.01
N VAL A 96 -9.01 -9.36 -9.52
CA VAL A 96 -7.87 -8.51 -9.11
C VAL A 96 -7.36 -7.67 -10.28
N ALA A 97 -7.15 -8.26 -11.45
CA ALA A 97 -6.64 -7.56 -12.63
C ALA A 97 -7.61 -6.50 -13.18
N ILE A 98 -8.92 -6.70 -13.02
CA ILE A 98 -9.95 -5.73 -13.43
C ILE A 98 -10.04 -4.60 -12.41
N ARG A 99 -10.23 -4.93 -11.13
CA ARG A 99 -10.50 -3.94 -10.07
C ARG A 99 -9.25 -3.22 -9.56
N GLY A 100 -8.07 -3.83 -9.72
CA GLY A 100 -6.77 -3.28 -9.31
C GLY A 100 -6.16 -2.29 -10.30
N ARG A 101 -6.69 -2.17 -11.52
CA ARG A 101 -6.37 -1.08 -12.45
C ARG A 101 -7.09 0.19 -12.02
N ARG A 102 -6.58 0.82 -10.96
CA ARG A 102 -6.97 2.16 -10.54
C ARG A 102 -6.03 3.20 -11.10
#